data_AF-G9YJG2-F1
#
_entry.id   AF-G9YJG2-F1
#
_cell.length_a   1.000
_cell.length_b   1.000
_cell.length_c   1.000
_cell.angle_alpha   90.00
_cell.angle_beta   90.00
_cell.angle_gamma   90.00
#
_symmetry.space_group_name_H-M   'P 1'
#
loop_
_entity.id
_entity.type
_entity.pdbx_description
1 polymer ?
#
loop_
_entity_poly.entity_id
_entity_poly.type
_entity_poly.pdbx_seq_one_letter_code
_entity_poly.pdbx_strand_id
1 'polypeptide(L)'
;MEEEKSVLDAYFAVIGKDDPTAYDKIKKAAQYETNSHLWRIVTAKDSEGNIKGKFLTTDLFMTVPQGTDPFDKNNLREAGETSWNTVMARSGQNPESWKAYIENDSGLLKPLPDYERYTFTSEFYGYGVYTGGETLEALGSGSSHKGKDYAGIPLDKLKAGDFKPLTKEEAKERAITSLYNKDTALQRVYKKLPNGERALGYRPAKLSPIAQRILALAASNSYWRPEDNSSLPLHLLEEAGYLFPQLGAVLQADSIPSVKRAFYVQARHELTPNLGLAAWYLRSINDDRHDYLAANGGGNDVASFDTLANVIGVGARYRLGNRASLSVDYGQNRTDFGRYMNGHTRYEHAAGTSDFTLRGRERGGTPTFWVVRFDVGTSDTDVPHSWNAFIDYKAFEHGSFFGGNGTEGLPDRYLDGIRSFTVGAGYVPAKDFLLEAFYTFGARGIGKRDTLYGPENFKLGDYTRLQATYKF
;
A
#
# COMPACT_ATOMS: atom_id res chain seq x y z
N MET A 1 -8.95 -12.10 -33.98
CA MET A 1 -9.67 -13.06 -33.12
C MET A 1 -8.73 -14.16 -32.62
N GLU A 2 -7.94 -14.82 -33.47
CA GLU A 2 -7.00 -15.87 -33.02
C GLU A 2 -5.94 -15.36 -32.04
N GLU A 3 -5.35 -14.19 -32.32
CA GLU A 3 -4.41 -13.54 -31.39
C GLU A 3 -5.05 -13.23 -30.04
N GLU A 4 -6.23 -12.59 -30.02
CA GLU A 4 -6.98 -12.32 -28.79
C GLU A 4 -7.32 -13.61 -28.04
N LYS A 5 -7.72 -14.67 -28.75
CA LYS A 5 -8.00 -15.97 -28.15
C LYS A 5 -6.75 -16.55 -27.49
N SER A 6 -5.59 -16.51 -28.16
CA SER A 6 -4.33 -17.01 -27.58
C SER A 6 -3.96 -16.29 -26.28
N VAL A 7 -4.18 -14.97 -26.21
CA VAL A 7 -3.95 -14.20 -24.99
C VAL A 7 -4.96 -14.60 -23.91
N LEU A 8 -6.25 -14.66 -24.24
CA LEU A 8 -7.31 -15.00 -23.29
C LEU A 8 -7.22 -16.44 -22.77
N ASP A 9 -6.74 -17.39 -23.58
CA ASP A 9 -6.46 -18.76 -23.15
C ASP A 9 -5.39 -18.79 -22.04
N ALA A 10 -4.40 -17.90 -22.07
CA ALA A 10 -3.42 -17.77 -20.99
C ALA A 10 -4.07 -17.23 -19.71
N TYR A 11 -4.97 -16.25 -19.81
CA TYR A 11 -5.77 -15.79 -18.66
C TYR A 11 -6.64 -16.92 -18.10
N PHE A 12 -7.32 -17.67 -18.96
CA PHE A 12 -8.14 -18.80 -18.55
C PHE A 12 -7.36 -19.92 -17.88
N ALA A 13 -6.12 -20.19 -18.31
CA ALA A 13 -5.26 -21.16 -17.64
C ALA A 13 -4.94 -20.74 -16.20
N VAL A 14 -4.66 -19.45 -15.97
CA VAL A 14 -4.42 -18.91 -14.63
C VAL A 14 -5.68 -18.96 -13.78
N ILE A 15 -6.80 -18.43 -14.28
CA ILE A 15 -8.08 -18.41 -13.55
C ILE A 15 -8.55 -19.83 -13.23
N GLY A 16 -8.44 -20.77 -14.18
CA GLY A 16 -8.87 -22.15 -13.99
C GLY A 16 -8.02 -22.94 -13.00
N LYS A 17 -6.73 -22.58 -12.85
CA LYS A 17 -5.86 -23.17 -11.81
C LYS A 17 -6.25 -22.65 -10.42
N ASP A 18 -6.58 -21.38 -10.31
CA ASP A 18 -6.93 -20.72 -9.05
C ASP A 18 -8.37 -21.03 -8.59
N ASP A 19 -9.35 -20.70 -9.43
CA ASP A 19 -10.78 -20.90 -9.16
C ASP A 19 -11.48 -21.51 -10.40
N PRO A 20 -11.61 -22.86 -10.45
CA PRO A 20 -12.33 -23.55 -11.51
C PRO A 20 -13.79 -23.10 -11.66
N THR A 21 -14.43 -22.66 -10.57
CA THR A 21 -15.83 -22.19 -10.59
C THR A 21 -15.92 -20.81 -11.24
N ALA A 22 -14.99 -19.91 -10.93
CA ALA A 22 -14.85 -18.63 -11.59
C ALA A 22 -14.60 -18.81 -13.09
N TYR A 23 -13.65 -19.67 -13.46
CA TYR A 23 -13.36 -20.02 -14.85
C TYR A 23 -14.63 -20.45 -15.60
N ASP A 24 -15.38 -21.40 -15.04
CA ASP A 24 -16.61 -21.92 -15.66
C ASP A 24 -17.68 -20.84 -15.84
N LYS A 25 -17.82 -19.93 -14.87
CA LYS A 25 -18.78 -18.81 -14.95
C LYS A 25 -18.36 -17.79 -16.00
N ILE A 26 -17.08 -17.40 -16.03
CA ILE A 26 -16.56 -16.40 -16.97
C ILE A 26 -16.65 -16.93 -18.39
N LYS A 27 -16.27 -18.19 -18.61
CA LYS A 27 -16.29 -18.84 -19.92
C LYS A 27 -17.70 -18.93 -20.52
N LYS A 28 -18.72 -19.23 -19.71
CA LYS A 28 -20.11 -19.43 -20.16
C LYS A 28 -20.90 -18.12 -20.33
N ALA A 29 -20.40 -17.00 -19.83
CA ALA A 29 -21.14 -15.73 -19.80
C ALA A 29 -21.08 -14.97 -21.14
N ALA A 30 -21.75 -15.50 -22.17
CA ALA A 30 -21.84 -14.91 -23.49
C ALA A 30 -23.12 -14.06 -23.65
N GLN A 31 -23.04 -12.78 -23.28
CA GLN A 31 -24.07 -11.81 -23.65
C GLN A 31 -23.39 -10.60 -24.27
N TYR A 32 -23.74 -10.32 -25.53
CA TYR A 32 -23.08 -9.31 -26.34
C TYR A 32 -24.10 -8.32 -26.87
N GLU A 33 -23.75 -7.04 -26.80
CA GLU A 33 -24.54 -6.02 -27.44
C GLU A 33 -24.22 -6.01 -28.94
N THR A 34 -25.27 -6.00 -29.74
CA THR A 34 -25.21 -6.12 -31.20
C THR A 34 -25.59 -4.78 -31.80
N ASN A 35 -24.72 -4.23 -32.65
CA ASN A 35 -25.04 -3.03 -33.40
C ASN A 35 -25.77 -3.42 -34.68
N SER A 36 -27.00 -2.95 -34.86
CA SER A 36 -27.79 -3.30 -36.04
C SER A 36 -27.26 -2.66 -37.34
N HIS A 37 -26.54 -1.54 -37.25
CA HIS A 37 -26.27 -0.66 -38.40
C HIS A 37 -27.55 -0.18 -39.11
N LEU A 38 -28.72 -0.33 -38.48
CA LEU A 38 -29.99 0.26 -38.87
C LEU A 38 -30.15 1.57 -38.10
N TRP A 39 -30.26 2.66 -38.83
CA TRP A 39 -30.34 4.00 -38.25
C TRP A 39 -31.74 4.58 -38.39
N ARG A 40 -32.13 5.35 -37.37
CA ARG A 40 -33.42 6.03 -37.27
C ARG A 40 -33.23 7.46 -36.83
N ILE A 41 -34.16 8.32 -37.26
CA ILE A 41 -34.35 9.62 -36.63
C ILE A 41 -35.37 9.45 -35.51
N VAL A 42 -34.94 9.59 -34.26
CA VAL A 42 -35.79 9.57 -33.08
C VAL A 42 -36.10 11.00 -32.65
N THR A 43 -37.38 11.35 -32.57
CA THR A 43 -37.85 12.63 -32.03
C THR A 43 -38.43 12.40 -30.65
N ALA A 44 -37.95 13.15 -29.65
CA ALA A 44 -38.45 13.12 -28.29
C ALA A 44 -39.30 14.37 -28.00
N LYS A 45 -40.52 14.16 -27.51
CA LYS A 45 -41.44 15.22 -27.08
C LYS A 45 -41.77 15.10 -25.60
N ASP A 46 -41.88 16.22 -24.88
CA ASP A 46 -42.36 16.24 -23.50
C ASP A 46 -43.87 15.94 -23.41
N SER A 47 -44.42 15.98 -22.20
CA SER A 47 -45.84 15.77 -21.88
C SER A 47 -46.77 16.78 -22.58
N GLU A 48 -46.28 18.01 -22.79
CA GLU A 48 -46.97 19.10 -23.50
C GLU A 48 -46.87 18.98 -25.03
N GLY A 49 -46.06 18.06 -25.54
CA GLY A 49 -45.85 17.84 -26.97
C GLY A 49 -44.73 18.69 -27.59
N ASN A 50 -43.97 19.45 -26.78
CA ASN A 50 -42.83 20.22 -27.24
C ASN A 50 -41.67 19.29 -27.59
N ILE A 51 -41.02 19.51 -28.73
CA ILE A 51 -39.84 18.75 -29.15
C ILE A 51 -38.66 19.13 -28.25
N LYS A 52 -38.11 18.16 -27.51
CA LYS A 52 -36.91 18.34 -26.68
C LYS A 52 -35.63 17.86 -27.36
N GLY A 53 -35.74 17.06 -28.42
CA GLY A 53 -34.59 16.64 -29.21
C GLY A 53 -34.96 15.81 -30.42
N LYS A 54 -34.07 15.83 -31.42
CA LYS A 54 -34.05 14.92 -32.56
C LYS A 54 -32.68 14.28 -32.62
N PHE A 55 -32.64 12.96 -32.76
CA PHE A 55 -31.41 12.19 -32.66
C PHE A 55 -31.31 11.22 -33.83
N LEU A 56 -30.13 11.13 -34.44
CA LEU A 56 -29.81 10.03 -35.34
C LEU A 56 -29.26 8.88 -34.49
N THR A 57 -30.01 7.78 -34.38
CA THR A 57 -29.66 6.65 -33.51
C THR A 57 -29.55 5.34 -34.28
N THR A 58 -28.66 4.46 -33.85
CA THR A 58 -28.64 3.06 -34.27
C THR A 58 -29.42 2.21 -33.28
N ASP A 59 -30.08 1.16 -33.78
CA ASP A 59 -30.74 0.17 -32.93
C ASP A 59 -29.66 -0.77 -32.35
N LEU A 60 -29.59 -0.89 -31.02
CA LEU A 60 -28.70 -1.80 -30.29
C LEU A 60 -29.54 -2.89 -29.62
N PHE A 61 -29.11 -4.14 -29.65
CA PHE A 61 -29.86 -5.21 -28.99
C PHE A 61 -28.93 -6.28 -28.42
N MET A 62 -29.38 -6.95 -27.37
CA MET A 62 -28.59 -7.99 -26.74
C MET A 62 -28.77 -9.32 -27.46
N THR A 63 -27.65 -9.98 -27.76
CA THR A 63 -27.60 -11.35 -28.29
C THR A 63 -26.98 -12.26 -27.25
N VAL A 64 -27.62 -13.41 -27.04
CA VAL A 64 -27.20 -14.44 -26.08
C VAL A 64 -26.96 -15.75 -26.84
N PRO A 65 -25.72 -16.00 -27.28
CA PRO A 65 -25.32 -17.27 -27.88
C PRO A 65 -25.47 -18.42 -26.89
N GLN A 66 -25.72 -19.63 -27.40
CA GLN A 66 -25.85 -20.83 -26.57
C GLN A 66 -24.51 -21.57 -26.47
N GLY A 67 -24.38 -22.51 -25.54
CA GLY A 67 -23.16 -23.33 -25.44
C GLY A 67 -22.04 -22.71 -24.60
N THR A 68 -20.86 -23.35 -24.64
CA THR A 68 -19.80 -23.17 -23.64
C THR A 68 -18.49 -22.61 -24.20
N ASP A 69 -18.33 -22.54 -25.53
CA ASP A 69 -17.16 -21.91 -26.15
C ASP A 69 -17.53 -20.49 -26.60
N PRO A 70 -17.00 -19.44 -25.93
CA PRO A 70 -17.28 -18.05 -26.31
C PRO A 70 -16.68 -17.67 -27.67
N PHE A 71 -15.79 -18.49 -28.26
CA PHE A 71 -15.16 -18.24 -29.56
C PHE A 71 -15.77 -19.05 -30.71
N ASP A 72 -16.81 -19.85 -30.46
CA ASP A 72 -17.50 -20.60 -31.51
C ASP A 72 -18.22 -19.65 -32.47
N LYS A 73 -17.59 -19.39 -33.62
CA LYS A 73 -18.13 -18.51 -34.65
C LYS A 73 -19.46 -18.99 -35.22
N ASN A 74 -19.67 -20.29 -35.34
CA ASN A 74 -20.90 -20.80 -35.95
C ASN A 74 -22.10 -20.52 -35.05
N ASN A 75 -21.94 -20.82 -33.76
CA ASN A 75 -22.94 -20.51 -32.74
C ASN A 75 -23.17 -18.99 -32.60
N LEU A 76 -22.10 -18.18 -32.62
CA LEU A 76 -22.23 -16.70 -32.61
C LEU A 76 -23.02 -16.19 -33.82
N ARG A 77 -22.75 -16.75 -35.02
CA ARG A 77 -23.48 -16.40 -36.24
C ARG A 77 -24.95 -16.78 -36.15
N GLU A 78 -25.26 -18.00 -35.74
CA GLU A 78 -26.63 -18.48 -35.59
C GLU A 78 -27.44 -17.64 -34.59
N ALA A 79 -26.84 -17.33 -33.43
CA ALA A 79 -27.45 -16.47 -32.43
C ALA A 79 -27.66 -15.04 -32.95
N GLY A 80 -26.66 -14.48 -33.65
CA GLY A 80 -26.74 -13.17 -34.28
C GLY A 80 -27.84 -13.09 -35.33
N GLU A 81 -27.96 -14.11 -36.19
CA GLU A 81 -29.03 -14.20 -37.19
C GLU A 81 -30.41 -14.28 -36.55
N THR A 82 -30.55 -15.07 -35.50
CA THR A 82 -31.80 -15.22 -34.75
C THR A 82 -32.23 -13.90 -34.11
N SER A 83 -31.32 -13.23 -33.40
CA SER A 83 -31.57 -11.93 -32.77
C SER A 83 -31.90 -10.86 -33.81
N TRP A 84 -31.14 -10.79 -34.90
CA TRP A 84 -31.38 -9.87 -36.01
C TRP A 84 -32.78 -10.04 -36.59
N ASN A 85 -33.14 -11.27 -36.96
CA ASN A 85 -34.45 -11.57 -37.54
C ASN A 85 -35.58 -11.21 -36.57
N THR A 86 -35.38 -11.46 -35.26
CA THR A 86 -36.36 -11.11 -34.21
C THR A 86 -36.59 -9.60 -34.14
N VAL A 87 -35.52 -8.80 -34.08
CA VAL A 87 -35.62 -7.33 -34.03
C VAL A 87 -36.21 -6.77 -35.33
N MET A 88 -35.79 -7.31 -36.48
CA MET A 88 -36.31 -6.91 -37.79
C MET A 88 -37.78 -7.25 -37.97
N ALA A 89 -38.28 -8.34 -37.38
CA ALA A 89 -39.71 -8.67 -37.41
C ALA A 89 -40.56 -7.74 -36.53
N ARG A 90 -40.01 -7.26 -35.40
CA ARG A 90 -40.74 -6.38 -34.46
C ARG A 90 -40.79 -4.93 -34.91
N SER A 91 -39.71 -4.46 -35.51
CA SER A 91 -39.52 -3.05 -35.86
C SER A 91 -39.22 -2.88 -37.34
N GLY A 92 -38.19 -3.57 -37.84
CA GLY A 92 -37.79 -3.49 -39.24
C GLY A 92 -37.54 -2.04 -39.68
N GLN A 93 -38.00 -1.68 -40.88
CA GLN A 93 -37.92 -0.29 -41.38
C GLN A 93 -39.16 0.54 -40.99
N ASN A 94 -40.07 -0.01 -40.18
CA ASN A 94 -41.32 0.65 -39.86
C ASN A 94 -41.10 1.78 -38.84
N PRO A 95 -41.88 2.87 -38.93
CA PRO A 95 -41.88 3.90 -37.91
C PRO A 95 -42.41 3.37 -36.59
N GLU A 96 -41.97 3.97 -35.48
CA GLU A 96 -42.36 3.55 -34.14
C GLU A 96 -42.82 4.73 -33.31
N SER A 97 -43.68 4.47 -32.33
CA SER A 97 -44.12 5.46 -31.35
C SER A 97 -44.25 4.79 -30.00
N TRP A 98 -43.60 5.35 -28.98
CA TRP A 98 -43.67 4.82 -27.62
C TRP A 98 -43.52 5.94 -26.58
N LYS A 99 -43.91 5.63 -25.34
CA LYS A 99 -43.71 6.53 -24.20
C LYS A 99 -42.75 5.89 -23.21
N ALA A 100 -41.76 6.64 -22.75
CA ALA A 100 -40.77 6.16 -21.80
C ALA A 100 -40.36 7.25 -20.82
N TYR A 101 -40.14 6.85 -19.57
CA TYR A 101 -39.44 7.65 -18.59
C TYR A 101 -37.93 7.50 -18.85
N ILE A 102 -37.17 8.58 -18.69
CA ILE A 102 -35.72 8.60 -18.89
C ILE A 102 -35.06 8.89 -17.54
N GLU A 103 -34.10 8.05 -17.18
CA GLU A 103 -33.32 8.22 -15.95
C GLU A 103 -32.19 9.27 -16.12
N ASN A 104 -31.52 9.59 -15.02
CA ASN A 104 -30.44 10.60 -14.98
C ASN A 104 -29.15 10.18 -15.71
N ASP A 105 -29.13 9.01 -16.35
CA ASP A 105 -27.99 8.39 -17.01
C ASP A 105 -27.97 8.61 -18.53
N SER A 106 -28.94 9.35 -19.07
CA SER A 106 -28.95 9.72 -20.48
C SER A 106 -27.94 10.84 -20.76
N GLY A 107 -27.18 10.66 -21.84
CA GLY A 107 -26.33 11.72 -22.40
C GLY A 107 -27.07 12.68 -23.33
N LEU A 108 -28.19 12.23 -23.90
CA LEU A 108 -28.97 12.94 -24.91
C LEU A 108 -30.15 13.73 -24.35
N LEU A 109 -30.75 13.23 -23.27
CA LEU A 109 -31.95 13.80 -22.65
C LEU A 109 -31.75 13.93 -21.14
N LYS A 110 -32.58 14.76 -20.50
CA LYS A 110 -32.67 14.84 -19.05
C LYS A 110 -34.00 14.24 -18.59
N PRO A 111 -34.13 13.74 -17.36
CA PRO A 111 -35.43 13.36 -16.84
C PRO A 111 -36.39 14.55 -16.85
N LEU A 112 -37.64 14.28 -17.19
CA LEU A 112 -38.70 15.27 -17.02
C LEU A 112 -39.07 15.39 -15.52
N PRO A 113 -39.57 16.55 -15.09
CA PRO A 113 -40.13 16.73 -13.75
C PRO A 113 -41.23 15.70 -13.44
N ASP A 114 -41.48 15.46 -12.16
CA ASP A 114 -42.62 14.66 -11.67
C ASP A 114 -42.75 13.25 -12.29
N TYR A 115 -41.62 12.66 -12.68
CA TYR A 115 -41.55 11.33 -13.32
C TYR A 115 -42.35 11.23 -14.63
N GLU A 116 -42.54 12.35 -15.32
CA GLU A 116 -43.23 12.38 -16.60
C GLU A 116 -42.47 11.61 -17.69
N ARG A 117 -43.20 11.15 -18.70
CA ARG A 117 -42.66 10.35 -19.80
C ARG A 117 -42.55 11.17 -21.07
N TYR A 118 -41.42 11.01 -21.75
CA TYR A 118 -41.28 11.44 -23.13
C TYR A 118 -42.17 10.62 -24.04
N THR A 119 -42.73 11.26 -25.07
CA THR A 119 -43.29 10.58 -26.24
C THR A 119 -42.22 10.56 -27.33
N PHE A 120 -41.78 9.37 -27.70
CA PHE A 120 -40.82 9.14 -28.76
C PHE A 120 -41.52 8.72 -30.04
N THR A 121 -41.06 9.26 -31.16
CA THR A 121 -41.39 8.77 -32.50
C THR A 121 -40.11 8.47 -33.26
N SER A 122 -40.03 7.37 -33.99
CA SER A 122 -38.88 7.04 -34.83
C SER A 122 -39.27 6.85 -36.30
N GLU A 123 -38.39 7.29 -37.18
CA GLU A 123 -38.49 7.08 -38.63
C GLU A 123 -37.21 6.44 -39.15
N PHE A 124 -37.31 5.51 -40.09
CA PHE A 124 -36.16 4.85 -40.68
C PHE A 124 -35.33 5.85 -41.50
N TYR A 125 -34.05 5.95 -41.19
CA TYR A 125 -33.11 6.82 -41.89
C TYR A 125 -32.34 6.06 -42.98
N GLY A 126 -31.86 4.86 -42.66
CA GLY A 126 -31.08 4.06 -43.58
C GLY A 126 -30.29 2.95 -42.89
N TYR A 127 -29.70 2.06 -43.69
CA TYR A 127 -28.63 1.19 -43.23
C TYR A 127 -27.29 1.89 -43.45
N GLY A 128 -26.39 1.84 -42.47
CA GLY A 128 -25.11 2.51 -42.62
C GLY A 128 -24.18 2.45 -41.42
N VAL A 129 -23.00 3.01 -41.61
CA VAL A 129 -21.99 3.20 -40.56
C VAL A 129 -21.81 4.70 -40.35
N TYR A 130 -21.96 5.14 -39.11
CA TYR A 130 -21.55 6.49 -38.72
C TYR A 130 -20.02 6.55 -38.64
N THR A 131 -19.43 7.46 -39.41
CA THR A 131 -17.98 7.68 -39.52
C THR A 131 -17.53 9.02 -38.94
N GLY A 132 -18.45 9.79 -38.36
CA GLY A 132 -18.12 11.05 -37.69
C GLY A 132 -17.38 10.84 -36.36
N GLY A 133 -16.82 11.92 -35.82
CA GLY A 133 -15.95 11.88 -34.63
C GLY A 133 -16.69 11.90 -33.29
N GLU A 134 -18.01 12.04 -33.27
CA GLU A 134 -18.78 12.09 -32.02
C GLU A 134 -18.87 10.70 -31.37
N THR A 135 -18.91 10.67 -30.05
CA THR A 135 -19.29 9.46 -29.30
C THR A 135 -20.80 9.30 -29.38
N LEU A 136 -21.28 8.09 -29.66
CA LEU A 136 -22.72 7.82 -29.66
C LEU A 136 -23.19 7.77 -28.21
N GLU A 137 -24.16 8.60 -27.84
CA GLU A 137 -24.70 8.65 -26.48
C GLU A 137 -25.96 7.79 -26.42
N ALA A 138 -26.12 7.02 -25.34
CA ALA A 138 -27.35 6.26 -25.12
C ALA A 138 -28.52 7.24 -24.93
N LEU A 139 -29.69 6.89 -25.49
CA LEU A 139 -30.91 7.68 -25.34
C LEU A 139 -31.38 7.75 -23.87
N GLY A 140 -30.96 6.79 -23.04
CA GLY A 140 -31.17 6.75 -21.59
C GLY A 140 -31.81 5.46 -21.11
N SER A 141 -31.58 5.09 -19.86
CA SER A 141 -32.29 3.97 -19.23
C SER A 141 -33.79 4.27 -19.20
N GLY A 142 -34.59 3.23 -19.50
CA GLY A 142 -36.03 3.32 -19.68
C GLY A 142 -36.50 3.60 -21.11
N SER A 143 -35.61 4.01 -22.02
CA SER A 143 -35.95 4.25 -23.44
C SER A 143 -36.12 2.98 -24.29
N SER A 144 -35.71 1.81 -23.77
CA SER A 144 -35.75 0.52 -24.46
C SER A 144 -37.14 0.22 -25.01
N HIS A 145 -37.22 -0.19 -26.27
CA HIS A 145 -38.51 -0.47 -26.92
C HIS A 145 -38.38 -1.69 -27.84
N LYS A 146 -39.34 -2.62 -27.76
CA LYS A 146 -39.38 -3.86 -28.56
C LYS A 146 -38.11 -4.75 -28.46
N GLY A 147 -37.38 -4.65 -27.36
CA GLY A 147 -36.19 -5.48 -27.08
C GLY A 147 -34.89 -4.92 -27.65
N LYS A 148 -34.83 -3.61 -27.90
CA LYS A 148 -33.65 -2.89 -28.35
C LYS A 148 -33.54 -1.55 -27.61
N ASP A 149 -32.30 -1.08 -27.55
CA ASP A 149 -31.89 0.23 -27.06
C ASP A 149 -31.50 1.12 -28.23
N TYR A 150 -31.35 2.41 -27.94
CA TYR A 150 -31.00 3.41 -28.93
C TYR A 150 -29.78 4.18 -28.46
N ALA A 151 -28.79 4.30 -29.34
CA ALA A 151 -27.64 5.15 -29.11
C ALA A 151 -27.30 5.94 -30.37
N GLY A 152 -26.88 7.18 -30.20
CA GLY A 152 -26.72 8.06 -31.34
C GLY A 152 -26.21 9.43 -30.98
N ILE A 153 -26.44 10.36 -31.89
CA ILE A 153 -26.04 11.76 -31.73
C ILE A 153 -27.25 12.67 -31.93
N PRO A 154 -27.23 13.89 -31.37
CA PRO A 154 -28.11 14.97 -31.80
C PRO A 154 -28.05 15.13 -33.33
N LEU A 155 -29.21 15.20 -33.98
CA LEU A 155 -29.32 15.21 -35.43
C LEU A 155 -28.62 16.42 -36.07
N ASP A 156 -28.58 17.55 -35.37
CA ASP A 156 -27.90 18.78 -35.77
C ASP A 156 -26.37 18.67 -35.78
N LYS A 157 -25.81 17.66 -35.11
CA LYS A 157 -24.37 17.36 -35.16
C LYS A 157 -23.95 16.51 -36.36
N LEU A 158 -24.90 15.95 -37.11
CA LEU A 158 -24.60 15.15 -38.29
C LEU A 158 -24.09 16.02 -39.43
N LYS A 159 -22.87 15.77 -39.92
CA LYS A 159 -22.30 16.49 -41.07
C LYS A 159 -22.41 15.67 -42.35
N ALA A 160 -22.38 16.36 -43.49
CA ALA A 160 -22.30 15.69 -44.79
C ALA A 160 -21.02 14.83 -44.85
N GLY A 161 -21.17 13.55 -45.17
CA GLY A 161 -20.07 12.58 -45.21
C GLY A 161 -19.83 11.80 -43.91
N ASP A 162 -20.49 12.14 -42.80
CA ASP A 162 -20.39 11.40 -41.54
C ASP A 162 -21.16 10.07 -41.55
N PHE A 163 -21.90 9.78 -42.63
CA PHE A 163 -22.70 8.58 -42.75
C PHE A 163 -22.38 7.84 -44.04
N LYS A 164 -21.86 6.62 -43.90
CA LYS A 164 -21.60 5.72 -45.03
C LYS A 164 -22.79 4.76 -45.19
N PRO A 165 -23.57 4.87 -46.28
CA PRO A 165 -24.71 3.99 -46.50
C PRO A 165 -24.26 2.54 -46.77
N LEU A 166 -25.14 1.60 -46.43
CA LEU A 166 -25.01 0.17 -46.65
C LEU A 166 -26.29 -0.40 -47.26
N THR A 167 -26.19 -1.59 -47.85
CA THR A 167 -27.37 -2.42 -48.11
C THR A 167 -27.88 -3.07 -46.82
N LYS A 168 -29.10 -3.61 -46.88
CA LYS A 168 -29.67 -4.35 -45.74
C LYS A 168 -28.86 -5.60 -45.42
N GLU A 169 -28.38 -6.30 -46.45
CA GLU A 169 -27.59 -7.51 -46.35
C GLU A 169 -26.21 -7.21 -45.74
N GLU A 170 -25.57 -6.11 -46.15
CA GLU A 170 -24.32 -5.64 -45.56
C GLU A 170 -24.49 -5.24 -44.09
N ALA A 171 -25.58 -4.57 -43.74
CA ALA A 171 -25.89 -4.23 -42.35
C ALA A 171 -26.16 -5.48 -41.52
N LYS A 172 -26.90 -6.46 -42.04
CA LYS A 172 -27.11 -7.76 -41.38
C LYS A 172 -25.78 -8.45 -41.11
N GLU A 173 -24.92 -8.56 -42.12
CA GLU A 173 -23.62 -9.22 -41.95
C GLU A 173 -22.76 -8.47 -40.92
N ARG A 174 -22.72 -7.14 -40.97
CA ARG A 174 -22.01 -6.33 -39.96
C ARG A 174 -22.59 -6.46 -38.56
N ALA A 175 -23.91 -6.59 -38.43
CA ALA A 175 -24.55 -6.82 -37.14
C ALA A 175 -24.14 -8.18 -36.57
N ILE A 176 -24.15 -9.25 -37.39
CA ILE A 176 -23.72 -10.58 -36.97
C ILE A 176 -22.23 -10.59 -36.59
N THR A 177 -21.37 -10.00 -37.43
CA THR A 177 -19.93 -9.95 -37.14
C THR A 177 -19.61 -9.05 -35.95
N SER A 178 -20.48 -8.08 -35.60
CA SER A 178 -20.27 -7.21 -34.45
C SER A 178 -20.11 -7.98 -33.14
N LEU A 179 -20.59 -9.22 -33.05
CA LEU A 179 -20.44 -10.08 -31.87
C LEU A 179 -18.99 -10.48 -31.58
N TYR A 180 -18.13 -10.52 -32.60
CA TYR A 180 -16.75 -11.04 -32.48
C TYR A 180 -15.70 -10.25 -33.26
N ASN A 181 -16.10 -9.33 -34.12
CA ASN A 181 -15.21 -8.49 -34.90
C ASN A 181 -15.28 -7.04 -34.43
N LYS A 182 -14.17 -6.56 -33.84
CA LYS A 182 -14.01 -5.20 -33.33
C LYS A 182 -14.29 -4.10 -34.36
N ASP A 183 -14.02 -4.35 -35.64
CA ASP A 183 -14.20 -3.35 -36.72
C ASP A 183 -15.68 -3.10 -37.05
N THR A 184 -16.56 -3.99 -36.58
CA THR A 184 -18.01 -3.89 -36.75
C THR A 184 -18.76 -3.70 -35.43
N ALA A 185 -18.03 -3.74 -34.31
CA ALA A 185 -18.56 -3.66 -32.98
C ALA A 185 -18.46 -2.26 -32.38
N LEU A 186 -19.33 -2.01 -31.41
CA LEU A 186 -19.23 -0.87 -30.52
C LEU A 186 -18.72 -1.34 -29.16
N GLN A 187 -17.98 -0.49 -28.47
CA GLN A 187 -17.62 -0.68 -27.06
C GLN A 187 -18.31 0.37 -26.21
N ARG A 188 -18.77 -0.06 -25.04
CA ARG A 188 -19.37 0.81 -24.03
C ARG A 188 -18.31 1.70 -23.40
N VAL A 189 -18.66 2.97 -23.23
CA VAL A 189 -17.86 3.97 -22.52
C VAL A 189 -18.76 4.74 -21.57
N TYR A 190 -18.19 5.21 -20.46
CA TYR A 190 -18.93 5.96 -19.45
C TYR A 190 -18.33 7.35 -19.28
N LYS A 191 -19.21 8.35 -19.23
CA LYS A 191 -18.85 9.74 -18.93
C LYS A 191 -19.43 10.10 -17.58
N LYS A 192 -18.59 10.61 -16.67
CA LYS A 192 -19.08 11.17 -15.40
C LYS A 192 -19.78 12.50 -15.67
N LEU A 193 -21.04 12.61 -15.26
CA LEU A 193 -21.86 13.81 -15.39
C LEU A 193 -21.61 14.76 -14.19
N PRO A 194 -21.91 16.06 -14.32
CA PRO A 194 -21.74 17.04 -13.25
C PRO A 194 -22.52 16.73 -11.96
N ASN A 195 -23.64 16.00 -12.08
CA ASN A 195 -24.45 15.54 -10.95
C ASN A 195 -23.88 14.28 -10.25
N GLY A 196 -22.71 13.78 -10.68
CA GLY A 196 -22.07 12.58 -10.13
C GLY A 196 -22.49 11.27 -10.81
N GLU A 197 -23.58 11.27 -11.58
CA GLU A 197 -24.06 10.11 -12.34
C GLU A 197 -23.15 9.76 -13.52
N ARG A 198 -23.39 8.61 -14.14
CA ARG A 198 -22.64 8.15 -15.32
C ARG A 198 -23.55 8.08 -16.54
N ALA A 199 -23.23 8.84 -17.57
CA ALA A 199 -23.85 8.67 -18.88
C ALA A 199 -23.18 7.53 -19.65
N LEU A 200 -24.00 6.66 -20.24
CA LEU A 200 -23.55 5.58 -21.11
C LEU A 200 -23.40 6.10 -22.56
N GLY A 201 -22.29 5.73 -23.20
CA GLY A 201 -22.07 5.96 -24.61
C GLY A 201 -21.32 4.82 -25.28
N TYR A 202 -21.10 4.97 -26.57
CA TYR A 202 -20.57 3.96 -27.47
C TYR A 202 -19.62 4.58 -28.47
N ARG A 203 -18.55 3.85 -28.77
CA ARG A 203 -17.57 4.19 -29.81
C ARG A 203 -17.11 2.92 -30.52
N PRO A 204 -16.43 3.01 -31.67
CA PRO A 204 -15.81 1.84 -32.30
C PRO A 204 -14.97 1.04 -31.31
N ALA A 205 -15.12 -0.28 -31.34
CA ALA A 205 -14.47 -1.18 -30.40
C ALA A 205 -12.96 -1.26 -30.66
N LYS A 206 -12.16 -1.35 -29.57
CA LYS A 206 -10.71 -1.58 -29.67
C LYS A 206 -10.33 -3.06 -29.58
N LEU A 207 -11.18 -3.85 -28.94
CA LEU A 207 -11.08 -5.29 -28.75
C LEU A 207 -12.38 -5.94 -29.23
N SER A 208 -12.35 -7.23 -29.58
CA SER A 208 -13.60 -7.94 -29.85
C SER A 208 -14.55 -7.91 -28.63
N PRO A 209 -15.88 -7.95 -28.82
CA PRO A 209 -16.79 -8.00 -27.67
C PRO A 209 -16.61 -9.23 -26.79
N ILE A 210 -16.14 -10.35 -27.36
CA ILE A 210 -15.72 -11.53 -26.61
C ILE A 210 -14.61 -11.16 -25.62
N ALA A 211 -13.53 -10.54 -26.11
CA ALA A 211 -12.42 -10.11 -25.26
C ALA A 211 -12.85 -9.08 -24.20
N GLN A 212 -13.64 -8.08 -24.60
CA GLN A 212 -14.16 -7.08 -23.66
C GLN A 212 -14.98 -7.73 -22.54
N ARG A 213 -15.84 -8.70 -22.89
CA ARG A 213 -16.69 -9.41 -21.93
C ARG A 213 -15.87 -10.25 -20.97
N ILE A 214 -14.94 -11.05 -21.48
CA ILE A 214 -14.08 -11.91 -20.64
C ILE A 214 -13.26 -11.05 -19.68
N LEU A 215 -12.61 -9.98 -20.16
CA LEU A 215 -11.82 -9.08 -19.32
C LEU A 215 -12.68 -8.38 -18.26
N ALA A 216 -13.88 -7.91 -18.62
CA ALA A 216 -14.77 -7.27 -17.66
C ALA A 216 -15.23 -8.23 -16.56
N LEU A 217 -15.46 -9.50 -16.88
CA LEU A 217 -15.83 -10.52 -15.91
C LEU A 217 -14.64 -10.97 -15.06
N ALA A 218 -13.46 -11.15 -15.65
CA ALA A 218 -12.24 -11.46 -14.91
C ALA A 218 -11.85 -10.34 -13.92
N ALA A 219 -12.07 -9.08 -14.30
CA ALA A 219 -11.86 -7.93 -13.42
C ALA A 219 -13.02 -7.68 -12.43
N SER A 220 -14.10 -8.47 -12.51
CA SER A 220 -15.26 -8.26 -11.67
C SER A 220 -15.11 -8.97 -10.33
N ASN A 221 -15.30 -8.20 -9.27
CA ASN A 221 -15.42 -8.70 -7.90
C ASN A 221 -16.54 -9.76 -7.75
N SER A 222 -17.47 -9.91 -8.68
CA SER A 222 -18.53 -10.93 -8.55
C SER A 222 -18.13 -12.30 -9.09
N TYR A 223 -17.01 -12.38 -9.82
CA TYR A 223 -16.61 -13.59 -10.53
C TYR A 223 -15.26 -14.13 -10.09
N TRP A 224 -14.22 -13.29 -9.97
CA TRP A 224 -12.87 -13.73 -9.61
C TRP A 224 -12.22 -12.71 -8.67
N ARG A 225 -11.80 -13.15 -7.47
CA ARG A 225 -11.18 -12.31 -6.42
C ARG A 225 -9.91 -12.97 -5.86
N PRO A 226 -8.85 -13.12 -6.66
CA PRO A 226 -7.62 -13.76 -6.21
C PRO A 226 -6.91 -12.99 -5.07
N GLU A 227 -7.16 -11.68 -4.94
CA GLU A 227 -6.48 -10.79 -4.00
C GLU A 227 -7.42 -9.98 -3.10
N ASP A 228 -8.70 -10.35 -3.00
CA ASP A 228 -9.70 -9.58 -2.24
C ASP A 228 -9.75 -8.07 -2.58
N ASN A 229 -9.47 -7.73 -3.85
CA ASN A 229 -9.35 -6.36 -4.38
C ASN A 229 -8.10 -5.58 -3.94
N SER A 230 -7.07 -6.27 -3.45
CA SER A 230 -5.74 -5.68 -3.26
C SER A 230 -5.16 -5.21 -4.60
N SER A 231 -4.38 -4.13 -4.55
CA SER A 231 -3.58 -3.65 -5.68
C SER A 231 -2.23 -4.36 -5.79
N LEU A 232 -1.97 -5.34 -4.93
CA LEU A 232 -0.78 -6.17 -5.03
C LEU A 232 -0.80 -7.02 -6.31
N PRO A 233 0.38 -7.37 -6.85
CA PRO A 233 0.47 -8.36 -7.91
C PRO A 233 -0.24 -9.65 -7.51
N LEU A 234 -0.89 -10.33 -8.46
CA LEU A 234 -1.53 -11.61 -8.21
C LEU A 234 -0.51 -12.62 -7.68
N HIS A 235 -0.72 -13.17 -6.49
CA HIS A 235 0.18 -14.16 -5.86
C HIS A 235 0.40 -15.38 -6.76
N LEU A 236 -0.62 -15.75 -7.54
CA LEU A 236 -0.61 -16.83 -8.52
C LEU A 236 0.46 -16.66 -9.61
N LEU A 237 0.82 -15.42 -9.92
CA LEU A 237 1.85 -15.09 -10.90
C LEU A 237 3.25 -15.40 -10.35
N GLU A 238 3.45 -15.29 -9.03
CA GLU A 238 4.70 -15.69 -8.36
C GLU A 238 4.94 -17.20 -8.53
N GLU A 239 3.93 -18.03 -8.27
CA GLU A 239 4.03 -19.49 -8.48
C GLU A 239 4.34 -19.86 -9.93
N ALA A 240 3.89 -19.03 -10.88
CA ALA A 240 4.14 -19.20 -12.30
C ALA A 240 5.50 -18.60 -12.75
N GLY A 241 6.29 -18.04 -11.84
CA GLY A 241 7.62 -17.49 -12.11
C GLY A 241 7.63 -16.08 -12.70
N TYR A 242 6.50 -15.38 -12.68
CA TYR A 242 6.43 -13.98 -13.09
C TYR A 242 6.82 -13.08 -11.91
N LEU A 243 8.03 -12.54 -11.97
CA LEU A 243 8.56 -11.62 -10.97
C LEU A 243 8.44 -10.19 -11.49
N PHE A 244 7.89 -9.30 -10.66
CA PHE A 244 7.79 -7.87 -10.95
C PHE A 244 8.66 -7.08 -9.97
N PRO A 245 9.54 -6.18 -10.45
CA PRO A 245 10.32 -5.35 -9.54
C PRO A 245 9.38 -4.38 -8.81
N GLN A 246 9.40 -4.42 -7.48
CA GLN A 246 8.65 -3.51 -6.63
C GLN A 246 9.62 -2.59 -5.87
N LEU A 247 9.39 -1.29 -5.97
CA LEU A 247 10.11 -0.30 -5.16
C LEU A 247 9.47 -0.23 -3.77
N GLY A 248 10.28 -0.35 -2.71
CA GLY A 248 9.80 -0.29 -1.34
C GLY A 248 10.94 -0.01 -0.35
N ALA A 249 10.57 0.31 0.89
CA ALA A 249 11.52 0.48 1.99
C ALA A 249 11.79 -0.88 2.67
N VAL A 250 13.05 -1.21 2.90
CA VAL A 250 13.47 -2.41 3.63
C VAL A 250 13.96 -1.98 5.01
N LEU A 251 13.43 -2.59 6.06
CA LEU A 251 13.94 -2.40 7.41
C LEU A 251 15.25 -3.18 7.57
N GLN A 252 16.34 -2.47 7.82
CA GLN A 252 17.62 -3.06 8.16
C GLN A 252 17.90 -2.86 9.65
N ALA A 253 18.30 -3.94 10.32
CA ALA A 253 18.81 -3.87 11.67
C ALA A 253 20.30 -3.50 11.61
N ASP A 254 20.64 -2.29 12.06
CA ASP A 254 22.02 -1.86 12.17
C ASP A 254 22.64 -2.35 13.48
N SER A 255 23.85 -2.90 13.41
CA SER A 255 24.64 -3.30 14.57
C SER A 255 25.67 -2.23 14.91
N ILE A 256 25.86 -1.94 16.19
CA ILE A 256 26.92 -1.04 16.65
C ILE A 256 28.24 -1.81 16.59
N PRO A 257 29.25 -1.31 15.84
CA PRO A 257 30.55 -1.97 15.74
C PRO A 257 31.24 -2.06 17.10
N SER A 258 32.02 -3.12 17.28
CA SER A 258 32.84 -3.27 18.48
C SER A 258 34.03 -2.32 18.47
N VAL A 259 34.34 -1.73 19.62
CA VAL A 259 35.58 -0.98 19.82
C VAL A 259 36.74 -1.98 19.93
N LYS A 260 37.58 -2.07 18.89
CA LYS A 260 38.68 -3.05 18.84
C LYS A 260 39.86 -2.65 19.71
N ARG A 261 40.17 -1.36 19.75
CA ARG A 261 41.28 -0.78 20.52
C ARG A 261 40.84 0.55 21.09
N ALA A 262 41.24 0.81 22.33
CA ALA A 262 40.96 2.06 23.00
C ALA A 262 42.13 2.50 23.88
N PHE A 263 42.21 3.80 24.09
CA PHE A 263 43.08 4.45 25.04
C PHE A 263 42.24 5.02 26.18
N TYR A 264 42.64 4.74 27.43
CA TYR A 264 41.95 5.21 28.63
C TYR A 264 42.95 5.88 29.57
N VAL A 265 42.61 7.08 30.06
CA VAL A 265 43.35 7.80 31.09
C VAL A 265 42.39 8.29 32.16
N GLN A 266 42.79 8.17 33.42
CA GLN A 266 42.03 8.68 34.55
C GLN A 266 42.94 9.37 35.55
N ALA A 267 42.52 10.57 35.98
CA ALA A 267 43.09 11.29 37.10
C ALA A 267 42.11 11.28 38.26
N ARG A 268 42.58 10.94 39.47
CA ARG A 268 41.78 10.94 40.69
C ARG A 268 42.43 11.86 41.71
N HIS A 269 41.61 12.60 42.45
CA HIS A 269 42.07 13.49 43.49
C HIS A 269 41.15 13.40 44.71
N GLU A 270 41.74 13.16 45.88
CA GLU A 270 41.03 13.20 47.16
C GLU A 270 40.98 14.64 47.66
N LEU A 271 39.79 15.25 47.67
CA LEU A 271 39.60 16.61 48.18
C LEU A 271 39.55 16.64 49.71
N THR A 272 38.93 15.62 50.29
CA THR A 272 38.84 15.41 51.74
C THR A 272 38.82 13.91 52.02
N PRO A 273 39.04 13.46 53.28
CA PRO A 273 38.96 12.04 53.63
C PRO A 273 37.64 11.33 53.29
N ASN A 274 36.58 12.10 52.99
CA ASN A 274 35.26 11.59 52.63
C ASN A 274 34.82 11.98 51.23
N LEU A 275 35.61 12.74 50.45
CA LEU A 275 35.23 13.18 49.10
C LEU A 275 36.40 13.03 48.12
N GLY A 276 36.21 12.20 47.11
CA GLY A 276 37.10 12.06 45.97
C GLY A 276 36.45 12.51 44.67
N LEU A 277 37.27 13.09 43.78
CA LEU A 277 36.89 13.42 42.42
C LEU A 277 37.72 12.59 41.43
N ALA A 278 37.14 12.32 40.27
CA ALA A 278 37.80 11.69 39.15
C ALA A 278 37.47 12.44 37.85
N ALA A 279 38.45 12.56 36.97
CA ALA A 279 38.25 12.93 35.58
C ALA A 279 38.87 11.84 34.72
N TRP A 280 38.18 11.43 33.66
CA TRP A 280 38.64 10.36 32.80
C TRP A 280 38.33 10.62 31.33
N TYR A 281 39.15 10.03 30.48
CA TYR A 281 39.09 10.15 29.04
C TYR A 281 39.24 8.77 28.40
N LEU A 282 38.34 8.43 27.49
CA LEU A 282 38.35 7.20 26.71
C LEU A 282 38.28 7.55 25.22
N ARG A 283 39.19 7.02 24.41
CA ARG A 283 39.16 7.19 22.96
C ARG A 283 39.38 5.87 22.24
N SER A 284 38.52 5.56 21.28
CA SER A 284 38.73 4.50 20.30
C SER A 284 39.89 4.83 19.33
N ILE A 285 40.64 3.80 18.90
CA ILE A 285 41.82 3.97 18.06
C ILE A 285 41.80 2.94 16.93
N ASN A 286 42.03 3.41 15.70
CA ASN A 286 42.13 2.55 14.52
C ASN A 286 40.87 1.70 14.33
N ASP A 287 39.70 2.35 14.43
CA ASP A 287 38.42 1.73 14.09
C ASP A 287 38.33 1.58 12.56
N ASP A 288 37.61 0.56 12.12
CA ASP A 288 37.30 0.40 10.70
C ASP A 288 36.25 1.45 10.30
N ARG A 289 36.25 1.84 9.02
CA ARG A 289 35.19 2.69 8.48
C ARG A 289 33.89 1.89 8.34
N HIS A 290 32.81 2.40 8.91
CA HIS A 290 31.47 1.81 8.86
C HIS A 290 30.45 2.75 8.23
N ASP A 291 29.65 2.22 7.31
CA ASP A 291 28.62 2.96 6.58
C ASP A 291 27.22 2.61 7.11
N TYR A 292 26.40 3.64 7.31
CA TYR A 292 25.00 3.55 7.70
C TYR A 292 24.13 4.15 6.61
N LEU A 293 23.01 3.48 6.32
CA LEU A 293 22.11 3.86 5.24
C LEU A 293 20.80 4.40 5.82
N ALA A 294 20.40 5.59 5.41
CA ALA A 294 19.12 6.19 5.77
C ALA A 294 18.27 6.39 4.51
N ALA A 295 17.08 5.79 4.48
CA ALA A 295 16.17 5.91 3.35
C ALA A 295 15.76 7.37 3.09
N ASN A 296 15.87 7.81 1.83
CA ASN A 296 15.52 9.15 1.38
C ASN A 296 14.87 9.08 -0.01
N GLY A 297 13.55 9.15 -0.04
CA GLY A 297 12.77 8.97 -1.26
C GLY A 297 13.03 7.61 -1.92
N GLY A 298 13.49 7.63 -3.18
CA GLY A 298 13.80 6.41 -3.95
C GLY A 298 15.22 5.85 -3.75
N GLY A 299 16.00 6.39 -2.82
CA GLY A 299 17.39 5.96 -2.56
C GLY A 299 17.76 6.05 -1.09
N ASN A 300 19.07 6.02 -0.81
CA ASN A 300 19.62 6.09 0.55
C ASN A 300 20.68 7.19 0.66
N ASP A 301 20.65 7.94 1.75
CA ASP A 301 21.78 8.73 2.21
C ASP A 301 22.78 7.80 2.92
N VAL A 302 24.08 8.02 2.69
CA VAL A 302 25.16 7.22 3.29
C VAL A 302 25.91 8.07 4.32
N ALA A 303 26.01 7.57 5.56
CA ALA A 303 26.81 8.18 6.61
C ALA A 303 27.95 7.23 7.03
N SER A 304 29.19 7.68 6.88
CA SER A 304 30.39 6.90 7.21
C SER A 304 31.04 7.40 8.50
N PHE A 305 31.49 6.47 9.35
CA PHE A 305 32.19 6.77 10.60
C PHE A 305 33.41 5.88 10.80
N ASP A 306 34.49 6.45 11.33
CA ASP A 306 35.78 5.79 11.61
C ASP A 306 36.28 6.06 13.04
N THR A 307 35.42 6.65 13.89
CA THR A 307 35.70 6.93 15.29
C THR A 307 34.43 6.68 16.09
N LEU A 308 34.40 5.57 16.83
CA LEU A 308 33.21 5.14 17.56
C LEU A 308 33.10 5.89 18.90
N ALA A 309 34.17 5.87 19.69
CA ALA A 309 34.21 6.41 21.05
C ALA A 309 35.23 7.56 21.20
N ASN A 310 34.78 8.69 21.74
CA ASN A 310 35.61 9.81 22.19
C ASN A 310 34.93 10.45 23.40
N VAL A 311 35.13 9.85 24.56
CA VAL A 311 34.35 10.07 25.77
C VAL A 311 35.18 10.85 26.79
N ILE A 312 34.58 11.90 27.32
CA ILE A 312 35.10 12.65 28.48
C ILE A 312 34.11 12.44 29.61
N GLY A 313 34.61 12.05 30.79
CA GLY A 313 33.80 11.84 31.97
C GLY A 313 34.40 12.47 33.23
N VAL A 314 33.52 12.81 34.15
CA VAL A 314 33.83 13.31 35.49
C VAL A 314 33.00 12.54 36.50
N GLY A 315 33.61 12.23 37.64
CA GLY A 315 32.99 11.47 38.70
C GLY A 315 33.29 12.06 40.07
N ALA A 316 32.39 11.85 41.00
CA ALA A 316 32.56 12.19 42.40
C ALA A 316 32.14 11.00 43.27
N ARG A 317 32.89 10.75 44.34
CA ARG A 317 32.54 9.74 45.35
C ARG A 317 32.58 10.37 46.73
N TYR A 318 31.48 10.28 47.44
CA TYR A 318 31.33 10.74 48.81
C TYR A 318 31.15 9.55 49.76
N ARG A 319 31.97 9.46 50.81
CA ARG A 319 31.92 8.41 51.82
C ARG A 319 31.10 8.88 53.02
N LEU A 320 30.08 8.11 53.38
CA LEU A 320 29.18 8.34 54.51
C LEU A 320 29.56 7.40 55.65
N GLY A 321 30.35 7.91 56.59
CA GLY A 321 30.91 7.11 57.68
C GLY A 321 31.84 6.01 57.17
N ASN A 322 31.81 4.84 57.80
CA ASN A 322 32.78 3.77 57.51
C ASN A 322 32.24 2.70 56.56
N ARG A 323 30.96 2.75 56.19
CA ARG A 323 30.27 1.63 55.54
C ARG A 323 29.34 2.03 54.40
N ALA A 324 29.22 3.30 54.06
CA ALA A 324 28.37 3.72 52.95
C ALA A 324 29.11 4.70 52.03
N SER A 325 28.78 4.68 50.74
CA SER A 325 29.25 5.69 49.79
C SER A 325 28.22 6.01 48.72
N LEU A 326 28.16 7.28 48.32
CA LEU A 326 27.45 7.75 47.15
C LEU A 326 28.47 8.07 46.06
N SER A 327 28.23 7.58 44.85
CA SER A 327 29.02 7.90 43.67
C SER A 327 28.15 8.44 42.56
N VAL A 328 28.67 9.40 41.82
CA VAL A 328 28.04 10.00 40.65
C VAL A 328 29.08 10.10 39.55
N ASP A 329 28.76 9.57 38.37
CA ASP A 329 29.55 9.71 37.16
C ASP A 329 28.69 10.36 36.07
N TYR A 330 29.28 11.32 35.36
CA TYR A 330 28.71 11.99 34.21
C TYR A 330 29.72 11.99 33.07
N GLY A 331 29.28 11.74 31.84
CA GLY A 331 30.15 11.91 30.69
C GLY A 331 29.41 12.10 29.37
N GLN A 332 30.19 12.37 28.34
CA GLN A 332 29.71 12.69 27.00
C GLN A 332 30.55 11.99 25.95
N ASN A 333 29.91 11.34 24.97
CA ASN A 333 30.59 10.87 23.78
C ASN A 333 30.54 11.95 22.69
N ARG A 334 31.70 12.46 22.27
CA ARG A 334 31.84 13.58 21.34
C ARG A 334 32.12 13.18 19.90
N THR A 335 31.79 11.93 19.52
CA THR A 335 31.93 11.49 18.13
C THR A 335 30.73 11.87 17.27
N ASP A 336 30.97 12.05 15.98
CA ASP A 336 29.91 12.18 14.99
C ASP A 336 29.04 10.93 14.92
N PHE A 337 29.63 9.75 15.14
CA PHE A 337 28.91 8.49 15.31
C PHE A 337 27.90 8.57 16.47
N GLY A 338 28.34 8.99 17.66
CA GLY A 338 27.46 9.16 18.82
C GLY A 338 26.29 10.10 18.54
N ARG A 339 26.56 11.24 17.88
CA ARG A 339 25.51 12.17 17.46
C ARG A 339 24.56 11.59 16.41
N TYR A 340 25.05 10.78 15.49
CA TYR A 340 24.22 10.10 14.49
C TYR A 340 23.28 9.07 15.13
N MET A 341 23.78 8.30 16.08
CA MET A 341 22.96 7.38 16.88
C MET A 341 21.92 8.16 17.69
N ASN A 342 22.31 9.24 18.37
CA ASN A 342 21.39 10.12 19.12
C ASN A 342 20.41 10.93 18.24
N GLY A 343 20.41 10.69 16.93
CA GLY A 343 19.51 11.30 15.95
C GLY A 343 18.16 10.61 15.81
N HIS A 344 17.41 11.02 14.78
CA HIS A 344 16.13 10.41 14.42
C HIS A 344 15.91 10.46 12.90
N THR A 345 15.12 9.52 12.39
CA THR A 345 14.70 9.51 10.99
C THR A 345 13.72 10.64 10.72
N ARG A 346 13.86 11.32 9.58
CA ARG A 346 12.93 12.36 9.14
C ARG A 346 11.82 11.74 8.30
N TYR A 347 10.58 12.09 8.64
CA TYR A 347 9.40 11.63 7.92
C TYR A 347 8.56 12.84 7.49
N GLU A 348 8.09 12.82 6.26
CA GLU A 348 7.01 13.69 5.79
C GLU A 348 5.71 12.87 5.74
N HIS A 349 4.66 13.45 6.29
CA HIS A 349 3.35 12.81 6.38
C HIS A 349 2.24 13.85 6.16
N ALA A 350 1.29 13.54 5.29
CA ALA A 350 0.07 14.33 5.13
C ALA A 350 -1.01 13.81 6.09
N ALA A 351 -1.48 14.67 6.99
CA ALA A 351 -2.48 14.30 7.99
C ALA A 351 -3.75 13.73 7.33
N GLY A 352 -4.21 12.57 7.82
CA GLY A 352 -5.39 11.88 7.28
C GLY A 352 -5.10 10.93 6.11
N THR A 353 -3.83 10.73 5.75
CA THR A 353 -3.40 9.70 4.78
C THR A 353 -2.62 8.60 5.50
N SER A 354 -2.28 7.51 4.80
CA SER A 354 -1.32 6.51 5.27
C SER A 354 0.06 6.68 4.62
N ASP A 355 0.30 7.82 3.98
CA ASP A 355 1.50 8.03 3.18
C ASP A 355 2.62 8.60 4.05
N PHE A 356 3.74 7.87 4.13
CA PHE A 356 4.96 8.30 4.82
C PHE A 356 6.10 8.36 3.81
N THR A 357 6.72 9.54 3.67
CA THR A 357 7.92 9.71 2.85
C THR A 357 9.13 9.83 3.76
N LEU A 358 10.08 8.90 3.63
CA LEU A 358 11.34 8.91 4.36
C LEU A 358 12.27 9.99 3.76
N ARG A 359 12.83 10.85 4.61
CA ARG A 359 13.66 12.02 4.23
C ARG A 359 15.05 11.97 4.89
N GLY A 360 15.66 10.79 4.90
CA GLY A 360 16.97 10.55 5.51
C GLY A 360 16.94 10.65 7.03
N ARG A 361 18.10 10.93 7.63
CA ARG A 361 18.28 10.98 9.08
C ARG A 361 18.88 12.31 9.54
N GLU A 362 18.39 12.82 10.65
CA GLU A 362 18.94 13.99 11.33
C GLU A 362 19.85 13.57 12.49
N ARG A 363 21.06 14.14 12.56
CA ARG A 363 21.95 13.94 13.70
C ARG A 363 21.42 14.66 14.94
N GLY A 364 21.51 14.00 16.09
CA GLY A 364 21.14 14.57 17.37
C GLY A 364 22.24 15.40 18.04
N GLY A 365 21.95 15.76 19.30
CA GLY A 365 22.92 16.38 20.19
C GLY A 365 24.03 15.42 20.62
N THR A 366 25.07 15.95 21.24
CA THR A 366 26.15 15.16 21.85
C THR A 366 25.59 14.26 22.94
N PRO A 367 25.61 12.93 22.78
CA PRO A 367 24.98 12.03 23.73
C PRO A 367 25.77 11.97 25.05
N THR A 368 25.01 11.89 26.14
CA THR A 368 25.50 11.96 27.52
C THR A 368 25.02 10.78 28.34
N PHE A 369 25.74 10.48 29.42
CA PHE A 369 25.32 9.48 30.38
C PHE A 369 25.51 9.93 31.82
N TRP A 370 24.70 9.34 32.70
CA TRP A 370 24.71 9.55 34.14
C TRP A 370 24.61 8.20 34.84
N VAL A 371 25.46 8.00 35.84
CA VAL A 371 25.37 6.89 36.78
C VAL A 371 25.38 7.46 38.18
N VAL A 372 24.36 7.13 38.97
CA VAL A 372 24.31 7.48 40.39
C VAL A 372 24.18 6.17 41.15
N ARG A 373 25.09 5.92 42.08
CA ARG A 373 25.11 4.66 42.83
C ARG A 373 25.37 4.90 44.30
N PHE A 374 24.54 4.28 45.13
CA PHE A 374 24.67 4.26 46.58
C PHE A 374 25.01 2.85 47.02
N ASP A 375 26.14 2.69 47.71
CA ASP A 375 26.65 1.42 48.23
C ASP A 375 26.65 1.42 49.75
N VAL A 376 26.36 0.26 50.34
CA VAL A 376 26.45 -0.03 51.77
C VAL A 376 27.18 -1.36 51.99
N GLY A 377 28.09 -1.41 52.95
CA GLY A 377 28.87 -2.59 53.27
C GLY A 377 30.02 -2.82 52.30
N THR A 378 30.67 -3.96 52.47
CA THR A 378 31.76 -4.43 51.60
C THR A 378 31.75 -5.95 51.69
N SER A 379 31.58 -6.60 50.55
CA SER A 379 31.80 -8.04 50.41
C SER A 379 33.29 -8.26 50.13
N ASP A 380 33.92 -9.01 51.01
CA ASP A 380 35.34 -9.33 50.96
C ASP A 380 35.47 -10.84 51.04
N THR A 381 35.98 -11.45 49.96
CA THR A 381 36.14 -12.90 49.84
C THR A 381 37.09 -13.49 50.88
N ASP A 382 37.93 -12.66 51.52
CA ASP A 382 38.80 -13.07 52.62
C ASP A 382 38.11 -13.04 53.99
N VAL A 383 36.94 -12.40 54.09
CA VAL A 383 36.16 -12.24 55.34
C VAL A 383 34.81 -12.95 55.22
N PRO A 384 34.67 -14.17 55.78
CA PRO A 384 33.39 -14.86 55.85
C PRO A 384 32.31 -14.00 56.52
N HIS A 385 31.09 -14.13 56.02
CA HIS A 385 29.91 -13.37 56.41
C HIS A 385 29.95 -11.87 56.09
N SER A 386 30.94 -11.40 55.33
CA SER A 386 30.94 -10.04 54.78
C SER A 386 29.85 -9.89 53.71
N TRP A 387 29.34 -8.67 53.57
CA TRP A 387 28.23 -8.38 52.67
C TRP A 387 28.29 -6.93 52.16
N ASN A 388 27.70 -6.72 51.00
CA ASN A 388 27.39 -5.40 50.48
C ASN A 388 25.97 -5.38 49.88
N ALA A 389 25.40 -4.18 49.80
CA ALA A 389 24.19 -3.90 49.06
C ALA A 389 24.34 -2.57 48.34
N PHE A 390 23.66 -2.41 47.21
CA PHE A 390 23.66 -1.15 46.48
C PHE A 390 22.33 -0.90 45.78
N ILE A 391 22.10 0.37 45.48
CA ILE A 391 21.11 0.82 44.52
C ILE A 391 21.78 1.77 43.54
N ASP A 392 21.51 1.61 42.26
CA ASP A 392 21.96 2.52 41.21
C ASP A 392 20.80 2.99 40.32
N TYR A 393 20.99 4.20 39.79
CA TYR A 393 20.23 4.76 38.69
C TYR A 393 21.19 5.03 37.54
N LYS A 394 20.78 4.61 36.35
CA LYS A 394 21.55 4.76 35.12
C LYS A 394 20.69 5.45 34.09
N ALA A 395 21.26 6.39 33.36
CA ALA A 395 20.64 7.03 32.21
C ALA A 395 21.70 7.23 31.12
N PHE A 396 21.50 6.61 29.97
CA PHE A 396 22.42 6.59 28.85
C PHE A 396 21.67 7.01 27.58
N GLU A 397 22.02 8.16 27.00
CA GLU A 397 21.49 8.57 25.69
C GLU A 397 22.05 7.69 24.57
N HIS A 398 21.39 7.66 23.41
CA HIS A 398 21.79 6.76 22.34
C HIS A 398 23.18 7.13 21.81
N GLY A 399 24.11 6.18 21.76
CA GLY A 399 25.50 6.43 21.37
C GLY A 399 26.38 7.10 22.44
N SER A 400 25.92 7.20 23.69
CA SER A 400 26.72 7.73 24.82
C SER A 400 27.72 6.72 25.38
N PHE A 401 27.54 5.42 25.14
CA PHE A 401 28.22 4.35 25.87
C PHE A 401 28.59 3.16 24.97
N PHE A 402 29.78 2.58 25.18
CA PHE A 402 30.34 1.49 24.36
C PHE A 402 30.62 0.21 25.14
N GLY A 403 29.85 -0.07 26.19
CA GLY A 403 29.97 -1.29 26.99
C GLY A 403 30.94 -1.16 28.17
N GLY A 404 30.88 -2.13 29.10
CA GLY A 404 31.78 -2.21 30.26
C GLY A 404 31.36 -1.38 31.48
N ASN A 405 30.10 -1.45 31.92
CA ASN A 405 29.58 -0.65 33.03
C ASN A 405 30.21 -0.99 34.40
N GLY A 406 31.04 -2.04 34.50
CA GLY A 406 31.52 -2.54 35.80
C GLY A 406 30.39 -2.93 36.76
N THR A 407 29.15 -2.97 36.28
CA THR A 407 27.98 -3.47 37.00
C THR A 407 27.52 -4.72 36.27
N GLU A 408 27.77 -5.86 36.89
CA GLU A 408 27.48 -7.18 36.35
C GLU A 408 25.97 -7.45 36.17
N GLY A 409 25.11 -6.52 36.58
CA GLY A 409 23.66 -6.69 36.63
C GLY A 409 22.87 -6.46 35.33
N LEU A 410 23.44 -5.91 34.25
CA LEU A 410 22.74 -5.72 32.97
C LEU A 410 23.63 -6.08 31.78
N PRO A 411 23.17 -6.92 30.84
CA PRO A 411 23.86 -7.12 29.57
C PRO A 411 24.02 -5.81 28.80
N ASP A 412 25.22 -5.56 28.24
CA ASP A 412 25.56 -4.34 27.49
C ASP A 412 24.57 -4.02 26.36
N ARG A 413 23.91 -5.05 25.78
CA ARG A 413 22.86 -4.91 24.75
C ARG A 413 21.65 -4.06 25.16
N TYR A 414 21.50 -3.76 26.45
CA TYR A 414 20.37 -3.00 26.96
C TYR A 414 20.74 -1.59 27.41
N LEU A 415 22.02 -1.22 27.50
CA LEU A 415 22.45 0.04 28.13
C LEU A 415 22.44 1.25 27.18
N ASP A 416 22.14 1.06 25.89
CA ASP A 416 22.15 2.14 24.92
C ASP A 416 20.76 2.76 24.72
N GLY A 417 20.62 4.05 24.98
CA GLY A 417 19.35 4.78 24.86
C GLY A 417 18.33 4.52 25.98
N ILE A 418 18.76 4.05 27.17
CA ILE A 418 17.86 3.67 28.28
C ILE A 418 18.14 4.41 29.59
N ARG A 419 17.13 4.39 30.46
CA ARG A 419 17.29 4.64 31.89
C ARG A 419 16.72 3.48 32.71
N SER A 420 17.34 3.17 33.83
CA SER A 420 16.95 2.05 34.69
C SER A 420 17.37 2.25 36.15
N PHE A 421 16.73 1.51 37.04
CA PHE A 421 17.18 1.32 38.42
C PHE A 421 17.67 -0.11 38.61
N THR A 422 18.79 -0.30 39.31
CA THR A 422 19.27 -1.62 39.71
C THR A 422 19.48 -1.65 41.21
N VAL A 423 18.98 -2.68 41.88
CA VAL A 423 19.36 -3.02 43.25
C VAL A 423 20.18 -4.30 43.23
N GLY A 424 21.19 -4.39 44.08
CA GLY A 424 21.99 -5.60 44.19
C GLY A 424 22.55 -5.82 45.58
N ALA A 425 22.91 -7.06 45.86
CA ALA A 425 23.55 -7.45 47.11
C ALA A 425 24.55 -8.58 46.86
N GLY A 426 25.63 -8.56 47.62
CA GLY A 426 26.65 -9.60 47.65
C GLY A 426 26.85 -10.13 49.06
N TYR A 427 27.11 -11.43 49.19
CA TYR A 427 27.34 -12.12 50.45
C TYR A 427 28.43 -13.17 50.31
N VAL A 428 29.33 -13.23 51.28
CA VAL A 428 30.44 -14.19 51.32
C VAL A 428 30.13 -15.26 52.37
N PRO A 429 29.47 -16.38 52.02
CA PRO A 429 29.12 -17.41 53.01
C PRO A 429 30.35 -18.15 53.57
N ALA A 430 31.43 -18.23 52.80
CA ALA A 430 32.68 -18.88 53.16
C ALA A 430 33.84 -18.18 52.44
N LYS A 431 35.07 -18.39 52.94
CA LYS A 431 36.27 -17.84 52.31
C LYS A 431 36.33 -18.26 50.83
N ASP A 432 36.76 -17.33 49.98
CA ASP A 432 36.90 -17.48 48.53
C ASP A 432 35.59 -17.69 47.76
N PHE A 433 34.43 -17.63 48.42
CA PHE A 433 33.12 -17.85 47.81
C PHE A 433 32.22 -16.63 47.98
N LEU A 434 31.78 -16.04 46.85
CA LEU A 434 30.92 -14.86 46.80
C LEU A 434 29.62 -15.21 46.07
N LEU A 435 28.48 -14.86 46.68
CA LEU A 435 27.15 -14.93 46.08
C LEU A 435 26.64 -13.52 45.81
N GLU A 436 26.10 -13.28 44.62
CA GLU A 436 25.58 -11.98 44.20
C GLU A 436 24.21 -12.11 43.57
N ALA A 437 23.35 -11.14 43.87
CA ALA A 437 22.02 -11.02 43.30
C ALA A 437 21.78 -9.59 42.83
N PHE A 438 21.23 -9.45 41.62
CA PHE A 438 20.92 -8.17 41.00
C PHE A 438 19.48 -8.18 40.47
N TYR A 439 18.76 -7.08 40.70
CA TYR A 439 17.43 -6.85 40.15
C TYR A 439 17.37 -5.48 39.51
N THR A 440 17.15 -5.44 38.20
CA THR A 440 16.93 -4.20 37.45
C THR A 440 15.46 -4.05 37.12
N PHE A 441 14.91 -2.88 37.39
CA PHE A 441 13.52 -2.55 37.13
C PHE A 441 13.36 -1.14 36.54
N GLY A 442 12.18 -0.90 35.99
CA GLY A 442 11.83 0.42 35.45
C GLY A 442 12.68 0.83 34.25
N ALA A 443 13.24 -0.14 33.52
CA ALA A 443 14.02 0.07 32.32
C ALA A 443 13.14 0.65 31.19
N ARG A 444 13.44 1.89 30.77
CA ARG A 444 12.67 2.63 29.76
C ARG A 444 13.62 3.31 28.78
N GLY A 445 13.22 3.40 27.52
CA GLY A 445 13.92 4.24 26.55
C GLY A 445 13.92 5.72 26.96
N ILE A 446 15.04 6.41 26.76
CA ILE A 446 15.16 7.86 26.94
C ILE A 446 14.62 8.60 25.71
N GLY A 447 14.76 8.00 24.52
CA GLY A 447 14.18 8.47 23.27
C GLY A 447 13.05 7.56 22.77
N LYS A 448 12.37 8.01 21.71
CA LYS A 448 11.48 7.15 20.94
C LYS A 448 12.32 6.36 19.93
N ARG A 449 12.01 5.07 19.75
CA ARG A 449 12.66 4.24 18.74
C ARG A 449 12.04 4.52 17.37
N ASP A 450 12.86 4.68 16.35
CA ASP A 450 12.39 4.73 14.97
C ASP A 450 11.76 3.38 14.60
N THR A 451 10.51 3.39 14.15
CA THR A 451 9.84 2.22 13.56
C THR A 451 9.30 2.59 12.19
N LEU A 452 8.94 1.59 11.37
CA LEU A 452 8.32 1.82 10.07
C LEU A 452 7.07 2.71 10.14
N TYR A 453 6.35 2.65 11.27
CA TYR A 453 5.11 3.39 11.51
C TYR A 453 5.32 4.64 12.38
N GLY A 454 6.57 5.09 12.50
CA GLY A 454 6.94 6.27 13.28
C GLY A 454 7.48 5.97 14.68
N PRO A 455 7.71 7.00 15.49
CA PRO A 455 8.49 6.88 16.71
C PRO A 455 7.68 6.31 17.88
N GLU A 456 8.15 5.22 18.50
CA GLU A 456 7.45 4.50 19.60
C GLU A 456 8.19 4.61 20.94
N ASN A 457 7.45 4.64 22.06
CA ASN A 457 8.00 4.54 23.42
C ASN A 457 8.35 3.09 23.76
N PHE A 458 9.62 2.83 24.09
CA PHE A 458 10.09 1.49 24.43
C PHE A 458 10.19 1.27 25.95
N LYS A 459 9.70 0.12 26.43
CA LYS A 459 9.91 -0.37 27.80
C LYS A 459 10.53 -1.76 27.75
N LEU A 460 11.53 -1.99 28.58
CA LEU A 460 12.09 -3.31 28.84
C LEU A 460 11.39 -3.93 30.05
N GLY A 461 11.26 -5.26 30.04
CA GLY A 461 10.86 -6.00 31.23
C GLY A 461 11.93 -5.95 32.32
N ASP A 462 11.54 -6.28 33.54
CA ASP A 462 12.46 -6.36 34.67
C ASP A 462 13.45 -7.54 34.48
N TYR A 463 14.67 -7.39 35.00
CA TYR A 463 15.76 -8.35 34.82
C TYR A 463 16.36 -8.77 36.15
N THR A 464 16.49 -10.08 36.36
CA THR A 464 17.10 -10.68 37.55
C THR A 464 18.35 -11.45 37.15
N ARG A 465 19.47 -11.26 37.86
CA ARG A 465 20.69 -12.07 37.74
C ARG A 465 21.12 -12.58 39.11
N LEU A 466 21.48 -13.86 39.17
CA LEU A 466 22.15 -14.47 40.30
C LEU A 466 23.51 -14.97 39.83
N GLN A 467 24.53 -14.77 40.65
CA GLN A 467 25.91 -15.15 40.33
C GLN A 467 26.58 -15.75 41.56
N ALA A 468 27.45 -16.73 41.33
CA ALA A 468 28.34 -17.29 42.33
C ALA A 468 29.77 -17.26 41.78
N THR A 469 30.69 -16.73 42.56
CA THR A 469 32.11 -16.59 42.22
C THR A 469 32.92 -17.40 43.22
N TYR A 470 33.82 -18.25 42.72
CA TYR A 470 34.79 -18.97 43.55
C TYR A 470 36.21 -18.63 43.10
N LYS A 471 37.05 -18.19 44.04
CA LYS A 471 38.46 -17.84 43.78
C LYS A 471 39.33 -19.07 44.07
N PHE A 472 40.04 -19.55 43.05
CA PHE A 472 40.98 -20.66 43.15
C PHE A 472 42.37 -20.21 43.57
#